data_AF-N9PRW8-F1
#
_entry.id   AF-N9PRW8-F1
#
_cell.length_a   1.000
_cell.length_b   1.000
_cell.length_c   1.000
_cell.angle_alpha   90.00
_cell.angle_beta   90.00
_cell.angle_gamma   90.00
#
_symmetry.space_group_name_H-M   'P 1'
#
loop_
_entity.id
_entity.type
_entity.pdbx_description
1 polymer ?
#
loop_
_entity_poly.entity_id
_entity_poly.type
_entity_poly.pdbx_seq_one_letter_code
_entity_poly.pdbx_strand_id
1 'polypeptide(L)' 'MRPTGSTHVENDGTFWKLEKGTWFHYNEHFHKWATYVGKVNHSFLNKLHELGA' A
#
# COMPACT_ATOMS: atom_id res chain seq x y z
N MET A 1 2.36 13.23 4.53
CA MET A 1 2.86 12.61 5.78
C MET A 1 2.80 11.11 5.58
N ARG A 2 3.90 10.36 5.75
CA ARG A 2 3.93 8.89 5.55
C ARG A 2 3.20 8.20 6.71
N PRO A 3 2.13 7.42 6.47
CA PRO A 3 1.47 6.64 7.52
C PRO A 3 2.43 5.62 8.13
N THR A 4 2.38 5.46 9.45
CA THR A 4 3.20 4.46 10.15
C THR A 4 2.91 3.05 9.62
N GLY A 5 3.98 2.31 9.31
CA GLY A 5 3.89 0.95 8.76
C GLY A 5 3.76 0.89 7.23
N SER A 6 3.80 2.02 6.52
CA SER A 6 3.86 2.02 5.05
C SER A 6 5.13 1.32 4.59
N THR A 7 5.00 0.28 3.77
CA THR A 7 6.13 -0.42 3.16
C THR A 7 6.34 -0.02 1.70
N HIS A 8 5.27 0.43 1.03
CA HIS A 8 5.29 0.83 -0.37
C HIS A 8 4.48 2.12 -0.59
N VAL A 9 4.73 2.77 -1.72
CA VAL A 9 3.96 3.92 -2.21
C VAL A 9 3.67 3.74 -3.70
N GLU A 10 2.52 4.18 -4.15
CA GLU A 10 2.16 4.26 -5.56
C GLU A 10 2.46 5.65 -6.12
N ASN A 11 2.60 5.79 -7.44
CA ASN A 11 2.97 7.08 -8.08
C ASN A 11 1.98 8.23 -7.80
N ASP A 12 0.74 7.91 -7.46
CA ASP A 12 -0.29 8.88 -7.07
C ASP A 12 -0.17 9.36 -5.61
N GLY A 13 0.77 8.80 -4.85
CA GLY A 13 0.96 9.08 -3.42
C GLY A 13 0.20 8.13 -2.49
N THR A 14 -0.58 7.18 -3.02
CA THR A 14 -1.28 6.18 -2.20
C THR A 14 -0.26 5.31 -1.47
N PHE A 15 -0.30 5.31 -0.15
CA PHE A 15 0.56 4.47 0.67
C PHE A 15 -0.01 3.06 0.78
N TRP A 16 0.90 2.08 0.75
CA TRP A 16 0.59 0.66 0.83
C TRP A 16 1.40 0.01 1.94
N LYS A 17 0.82 -1.00 2.60
CA LYS A 17 1.55 -1.90 3.50
C LYS A 17 1.30 -3.35 3.13
N LEU A 18 2.34 -4.16 3.29
CA LEU A 18 2.29 -5.60 3.18
C LEU A 18 2.47 -6.19 4.58
N GLU A 19 1.44 -6.83 5.10
CA GLU A 19 1.46 -7.42 6.44
C GLU A 19 0.98 -8.86 6.35
N LYS A 20 1.85 -9.81 6.73
CA LYS A 20 1.57 -11.27 6.70
C LYS A 20 1.01 -11.76 5.34
N GLY A 21 1.56 -11.24 4.24
CA GLY A 21 1.13 -11.60 2.88
C GLY A 21 -0.17 -10.91 2.40
N THR A 22 -0.79 -10.08 3.24
CA THR A 22 -1.98 -9.30 2.88
C THR A 22 -1.61 -7.86 2.58
N TRP A 23 -2.10 -7.33 1.47
CA TRP A 23 -1.92 -5.94 1.09
C TRP A 23 -3.02 -5.05 1.68
N PHE A 24 -2.63 -3.86 2.12
CA PHE A 24 -3.54 -2.82 2.57
C PHE A 24 -3.16 -1.51 1.90
N HIS A 25 -4.16 -0.72 1.53
CA HIS A 25 -3.96 0.65 1.06
C HIS A 25 -4.42 1.63 2.15
N TYR A 26 -3.74 2.77 2.23
CA TYR A 26 -4.12 3.82 3.15
C TYR A 26 -5.29 4.62 2.57
N ASN A 27 -6.37 4.72 3.33
CA ASN A 27 -7.49 5.57 2.98
C ASN A 27 -7.30 6.94 3.64
N GLU A 28 -7.01 7.96 2.84
CA GLU A 28 -6.78 9.33 3.31
C GLU A 28 -8.05 10.04 3.79
N HIS A 29 -9.25 9.55 3.48
CA HIS A 29 -10.48 10.14 4.01
C HIS A 29 -10.76 9.68 5.44
N PHE A 30 -10.51 8.40 5.73
CA PHE A 30 -10.76 7.81 7.04
C PHE A 30 -9.51 7.69 7.92
N HIS A 31 -8.34 8.08 7.40
CA HIS A 31 -7.03 7.94 8.02
C HIS A 31 -6.72 6.50 8.49
N LYS A 32 -7.17 5.50 7.73
CA LYS A 32 -7.15 4.08 8.12
C LYS A 32 -6.63 3.17 7.00
N TRP A 33 -6.04 2.06 7.39
CA TRP A 33 -5.67 0.98 6.48
C TRP A 33 -6.91 0.18 6.09
N ALA A 34 -7.12 -0.01 4.79
CA ALA A 34 -8.17 -0.86 4.23
C ALA A 34 -7.54 -2.05 3.51
N THR A 35 -8.08 -3.25 3.74
CA THR A 35 -7.60 -4.47 3.11
C THR A 35 -7.83 -4.42 1.61
N TYR A 36 -6.80 -4.71 0.84
CA TYR A 36 -6.92 -4.87 -0.60
C TYR A 36 -7.46 -6.26 -0.93
N VAL A 37 -8.64 -6.29 -1.55
CA VAL A 37 -9.34 -7.52 -1.95
C VAL A 37 -9.15 -7.87 -3.43
N GLY A 38 -8.36 -7.08 -4.15
CA GLY A 38 -8.07 -7.31 -5.57
C GLY A 38 -6.99 -8.37 -5.79
N LYS A 39 -6.80 -8.76 -7.06
CA LYS A 39 -5.79 -9.77 -7.42
C LYS A 39 -4.39 -9.17 -7.37
N VAL A 40 -3.52 -9.76 -6.54
CA VAL A 40 -2.09 -9.44 -6.49
C VAL A 40 -1.41 -10.10 -7.68
N ASN A 41 -1.08 -9.33 -8.72
CA ASN A 41 -0.39 -9.78 -9.93
C ASN A 41 0.81 -8.88 -10.26
N HIS A 42 1.59 -9.22 -11.29
CA HIS A 42 2.74 -8.40 -11.71
C HIS A 42 2.37 -6.94 -12.04
N SER A 43 1.20 -6.68 -12.61
CA SER A 43 0.74 -5.32 -12.88
C SER A 43 0.51 -4.52 -11.59
N PHE A 44 -0.10 -5.15 -10.58
CA PHE A 44 -0.26 -4.56 -9.24
C PHE A 44 1.07 -4.32 -8.54
N LEU A 45 2.02 -5.24 -8.65
CA LEU A 45 3.33 -5.09 -8.01
C LEU A 45 4.19 -4.02 -8.71
N ASN A 46 4.13 -3.94 -10.04
CA ASN A 46 4.93 -3.00 -10.84
C ASN A 46 4.58 -1.52 -10.62
N LYS A 47 3.37 -1.23 -10.11
CA LYS A 47 2.97 0.15 -9.78
C LYS A 47 3.38 0.58 -8.37
N LEU A 48 3.93 -0.32 -7.56
CA LEU A 48 4.35 -0.06 -6.20
C LEU A 48 5.85 0.20 -6.13
N HIS A 49 6.23 1.28 -5.45
CA HIS A 49 7.60 1.63 -5.13
C HIS A 49 7.87 1.31 -3.67
N GLU A 50 8.85 0.44 -3.41
CA GLU A 50 9.26 0.12 -2.04
C GLU A 50 9.90 1.35 -1.39
N LEU A 51 9.44 1.68 -0.18
CA LEU A 51 9.88 2.89 0.53
C LEU A 51 11.16 2.69 1.36
N GLY A 52 11.76 1.50 1.31
CA GLY A 52 12.81 1.07 2.23
C GLY A 52 12.27 0.85 3.65
N ALA A 53 12.88 -0.12 4.33
CA ALA A 53 12.64 -0.40 5.75
C ALA A 53 13.19 0.72 6.64
#